data_AF-A0A1E5UQJ4-F1
#
_entry.id   AF-A0A1E5UQJ4-F1
#
_cell.length_a   1.000
_cell.length_b   1.000
_cell.length_c   1.000
_cell.angle_alpha   90.00
_cell.angle_beta   90.00
_cell.angle_gamma   90.00
#
_symmetry.space_group_name_H-M   'P 1'
#
loop_
_entity.id
_entity.type
_entity.pdbx_description
1 polymer ?
#
loop_
_entity_poly.entity_id
_entity_poly.type
_entity_poly.pdbx_seq_one_letter_code
_entity_poly.pdbx_strand_id
1 'polypeptide(L)'
;MVDSSIIWLVSIEYGVGGDAAPFVCLGGFRNTRAVYKLEEDGLVLELNETRFDFGTSYELECETAEPDRASVFLSVASHGLSATQSI
;
A
#
# COMPACT_ATOMS: atom_id res chain seq x y z
N MET A 1 19.10 -20.88 -0.15
CA MET A 1 18.24 -20.03 0.69
C MET A 1 18.32 -18.63 0.13
N VAL A 2 17.18 -17.94 0.06
CA VAL A 2 17.10 -16.57 -0.45
C VAL A 2 17.89 -15.69 0.52
N ASP A 3 18.98 -15.06 0.06
CA ASP A 3 19.77 -14.15 0.86
C ASP A 3 19.01 -12.81 0.95
N SER A 4 18.07 -12.74 1.90
CA SER A 4 17.18 -11.60 2.07
C SER A 4 17.19 -11.18 3.53
N SER A 5 17.72 -9.99 3.79
CA SER A 5 17.80 -9.42 5.15
C SER A 5 16.43 -9.33 5.82
N ILE A 6 15.37 -9.06 5.05
CA ILE A 6 14.00 -8.97 5.61
C ILE A 6 13.45 -10.35 6.00
N ILE A 7 13.71 -11.39 5.21
CA ILE A 7 13.29 -12.77 5.54
C ILE A 7 14.03 -13.25 6.80
N TRP A 8 15.31 -12.89 6.95
CA TRP A 8 16.07 -13.20 8.16
C TRP A 8 15.48 -12.51 9.40
N LEU A 9 15.18 -11.21 9.31
CA LEU A 9 14.56 -10.46 10.42
C LEU A 9 13.22 -11.06 10.84
N VAL A 10 12.34 -11.36 9.87
CA VAL A 10 11.04 -12.00 10.16
C VAL A 10 11.21 -13.35 10.84
N SER A 11 12.18 -14.15 10.40
CA SER A 11 12.43 -15.48 10.97
C SER A 11 12.90 -15.39 12.43
N ILE A 12 13.74 -14.40 12.77
CA ILE A 12 14.24 -14.19 14.13
C ILE A 12 13.16 -13.58 15.03
N GLU A 13 12.48 -12.53 14.56
CA GLU A 13 11.48 -11.80 15.34
C GLU A 13 10.27 -12.69 15.68
N TYR A 14 9.80 -13.48 14.70
CA TYR A 14 8.55 -14.23 14.81
C TYR A 14 8.74 -15.75 14.93
N GLY A 15 9.98 -16.26 14.86
CA GLY A 15 10.27 -17.69 15.04
C GLY A 15 9.73 -18.60 13.93
N VAL A 16 9.68 -18.11 12.69
CA VAL A 16 9.14 -18.81 11.51
C VAL A 16 10.23 -19.10 10.46
N GLY A 17 9.90 -19.85 9.41
CA GLY A 17 10.77 -20.07 8.24
C GLY A 17 11.67 -21.31 8.32
N GLY A 18 11.63 -22.07 9.42
CA GLY A 18 12.25 -23.39 9.55
C GLY A 18 11.28 -24.54 9.28
N ASP A 19 11.77 -25.79 9.38
CA ASP A 19 10.99 -27.00 9.05
C ASP A 19 9.68 -27.15 9.83
N ALA A 20 9.63 -26.64 11.07
CA ALA A 20 8.45 -26.68 11.93
C ALA A 20 7.38 -25.62 11.56
N ALA A 21 7.76 -24.54 10.88
CA ALA A 21 6.89 -23.44 10.48
C ALA A 21 7.33 -22.87 9.12
N PRO A 22 7.23 -23.67 8.04
CA PRO A 22 7.71 -23.26 6.73
C PRO A 22 6.83 -22.15 6.13
N PHE A 23 7.43 -21.27 5.34
CA PHE A 23 6.67 -20.28 4.58
C PHE A 23 5.86 -20.95 3.47
N VAL A 24 4.62 -20.51 3.31
CA VAL A 24 3.75 -20.89 2.19
C VAL A 24 3.24 -19.64 1.48
N CYS A 25 2.99 -19.76 0.18
CA CYS A 25 2.38 -18.67 -0.59
C CYS A 25 0.86 -18.71 -0.40
N LEU A 26 0.26 -17.58 -0.01
CA LEU A 26 -1.19 -17.43 0.16
C LEU A 26 -1.91 -17.05 -1.14
N GLY A 27 -1.19 -16.95 -2.26
CA GLY A 27 -1.66 -16.33 -3.49
C GLY A 27 -1.37 -14.84 -3.53
N GLY A 28 -2.17 -14.09 -4.28
CA GLY A 28 -2.01 -12.64 -4.44
C GLY A 28 -3.09 -12.02 -5.32
N PHE A 29 -2.97 -10.71 -5.56
CA PHE A 29 -3.87 -9.92 -6.39
C PHE A 29 -3.05 -8.96 -7.25
N ARG A 30 -3.69 -8.35 -8.26
CA ARG A 30 -3.01 -7.41 -9.17
C ARG A 30 -3.34 -5.98 -8.77
N ASN A 31 -2.33 -5.13 -8.61
CA ASN A 31 -2.51 -3.69 -8.47
C ASN A 31 -1.90 -2.96 -9.67
N THR A 32 -2.62 -1.97 -10.22
CA THR A 32 -2.08 -1.00 -11.19
C THR A 32 -1.96 0.34 -10.50
N ARG A 33 -0.74 0.86 -10.37
CA ARG A 33 -0.45 2.12 -9.69
C ARG A 33 -0.11 3.22 -10.69
N ALA A 34 -0.87 4.30 -10.68
CA ALA A 34 -0.54 5.55 -11.36
C ALA A 34 0.03 6.55 -10.35
N VAL A 35 1.17 7.16 -10.68
CA VAL A 35 1.87 8.10 -9.78
C VAL A 35 1.82 9.50 -10.38
N TYR A 36 1.37 10.48 -9.59
CA TYR A 36 1.26 11.88 -9.97
C TYR A 36 2.09 12.74 -9.02
N LYS A 37 2.92 13.61 -9.59
CA LYS A 37 3.69 14.59 -8.80
C LYS A 37 3.00 15.94 -8.88
N LEU A 38 2.64 16.50 -7.73
CA LEU A 38 2.06 17.83 -7.62
C LEU A 38 3.19 18.82 -7.34
N GLU A 39 3.53 19.63 -8.34
CA GLU A 39 4.68 20.53 -8.26
C GLU A 39 4.52 21.64 -7.22
N GLU A 40 3.29 22.11 -6.98
CA GLU A 40 3.01 23.22 -6.06
C GLU A 40 3.16 22.82 -4.58
N ASP A 41 2.80 21.59 -4.22
CA ASP A 41 2.80 21.09 -2.84
C ASP A 41 3.95 20.11 -2.54
N GLY A 42 4.70 19.70 -3.56
CA GLY A 42 5.76 18.68 -3.44
C GLY A 42 5.23 17.28 -3.11
N LEU A 43 3.92 17.06 -3.23
CA LEU A 43 3.27 15.80 -2.92
C LEU A 43 3.34 14.81 -4.09
N VAL A 44 3.39 13.52 -3.75
CA VAL A 44 3.33 12.41 -4.70
C VAL A 44 2.08 11.61 -4.39
N LEU A 45 1.11 11.66 -5.31
CA LEU A 45 -0.11 10.87 -5.21
C LEU A 45 0.07 9.53 -5.91
N GLU A 46 -0.42 8.48 -5.28
CA GLU A 46 -0.55 7.16 -5.86
C GLU A 46 -2.03 6.81 -6.00
N LEU A 47 -2.51 6.66 -7.24
CA LEU A 47 -3.83 6.10 -7.52
C LEU A 47 -3.66 4.61 -7.82
N ASN A 48 -4.17 3.77 -6.92
CA ASN A 48 -4.14 2.31 -7.01
C ASN A 48 -5.48 1.80 -7.55
N GLU A 49 -5.42 1.01 -8.62
CA GLU A 49 -6.52 0.15 -9.06
C GLU A 49 -6.17 -1.31 -8.71
N THR A 50 -6.71 -1.77 -7.59
CA THR A 50 -6.47 -3.11 -7.06
C THR A 50 -7.56 -4.06 -7.55
N ARG A 51 -7.17 -5.03 -8.38
CA ARG A 51 -8.06 -6.05 -8.95
C ARG A 51 -7.95 -7.34 -8.15
N PHE A 52 -9.02 -7.66 -7.44
CA PHE A 52 -9.26 -8.95 -6.80
C PHE A 52 -10.19 -9.81 -7.66
N ASP A 53 -10.27 -11.10 -7.35
CA ASP A 53 -11.20 -12.01 -8.04
C ASP A 53 -12.68 -11.66 -7.77
N PHE A 54 -12.96 -11.03 -6.64
CA PHE A 54 -14.30 -10.63 -6.21
C PHE A 54 -14.67 -9.18 -6.58
N GLY A 55 -13.77 -8.43 -7.21
CA GLY A 55 -14.03 -7.05 -7.63
C GLY A 55 -12.78 -6.17 -7.65
N THR A 56 -12.99 -4.90 -8.01
CA THR A 56 -11.94 -3.88 -8.10
C THR A 56 -12.11 -2.85 -6.99
N SER A 57 -11.01 -2.52 -6.31
CA SER A 57 -10.91 -1.40 -5.37
C SER A 57 -10.09 -0.27 -5.98
N TYR A 58 -10.40 0.96 -5.57
CA TYR A 58 -9.67 2.16 -5.94
C TYR A 58 -9.24 2.89 -4.67
N GLU A 59 -7.94 3.17 -4.56
CA GLU A 59 -7.35 3.88 -3.41
C GLU A 59 -6.50 5.05 -3.91
N LEU A 60 -6.59 6.18 -3.23
CA LEU A 60 -5.74 7.35 -3.49
C LEU A 60 -4.88 7.59 -2.25
N GLU A 61 -3.57 7.41 -2.39
CA GLU A 61 -2.60 7.47 -1.31
C GLU A 61 -1.60 8.59 -1.54
N CYS A 62 -0.99 9.08 -0.45
CA CYS A 62 0.09 10.06 -0.49
C CYS A 62 1.02 9.81 0.70
N GLU A 63 2.23 9.33 0.46
CA GLU A 63 3.25 9.21 1.51
C GLU A 63 3.83 10.60 1.82
N THR A 64 3.75 11.03 3.08
CA THR A 64 4.22 12.34 3.51
C THR A 64 4.58 12.35 4.99
N ALA A 65 5.47 13.27 5.39
CA ALA A 65 5.72 13.60 6.79
C ALA A 65 4.61 14.47 7.42
N GLU A 66 3.71 15.03 6.61
CA GLU A 66 2.60 15.90 7.03
C GLU A 66 1.22 15.27 6.69
N PRO A 67 0.83 14.17 7.35
CA PRO A 67 -0.38 13.41 6.99
C PRO A 67 -1.67 14.23 7.09
N ASP A 68 -1.78 15.12 8.07
CA ASP A 68 -2.96 15.98 8.24
C ASP A 68 -3.20 16.87 7.01
N ARG A 69 -2.13 17.48 6.48
CA ARG A 69 -2.22 18.33 5.28
C ARG A 69 -2.57 17.52 4.04
N ALA A 70 -1.95 16.36 3.85
CA ALA A 70 -2.26 15.48 2.72
C ALA A 70 -3.70 14.93 2.78
N SER A 71 -4.23 14.64 3.97
CA SER A 71 -5.60 14.13 4.13
C SER A 71 -6.66 15.12 3.64
N VAL A 72 -6.45 16.42 3.87
CA VAL A 72 -7.32 17.49 3.37
C VAL A 72 -7.27 17.53 1.84
N PHE A 73 -6.06 17.45 1.27
CA PHE A 73 -5.89 17.42 -0.18
C PHE A 73 -6.61 16.22 -0.81
N LEU A 74 -6.41 15.02 -0.25
CA LEU A 74 -7.02 13.78 -0.73
C LEU A 74 -8.55 13.83 -0.66
N SER A 75 -9.10 14.43 0.40
CA SER A 75 -10.56 14.63 0.56
C SER A 75 -11.12 15.54 -0.54
N VAL A 76 -10.39 16.59 -0.92
CA VAL A 76 -10.77 17.45 -2.04
C VAL A 76 -10.59 16.75 -3.38
N ALA A 77 -9.49 16.01 -3.57
CA ALA A 77 -9.21 15.29 -4.82
C ALA A 77 -10.22 14.16 -5.10
N SER A 78 -10.79 13.57 -4.06
CA SER A 78 -11.83 12.54 -4.14
C SER A 78 -13.25 13.11 -4.04
N HIS A 79 -13.42 14.44 -4.02
CA HIS A 79 -14.73 15.06 -3.84
C HIS A 79 -15.70 14.67 -4.96
N GLY A 80 -16.90 14.23 -4.59
CA GLY A 80 -17.91 13.70 -5.52
C GLY A 80 -17.77 12.19 -5.81
N LEU A 81 -16.75 11.52 -5.27
CA LEU A 81 -16.66 10.07 -5.22
C LEU A 81 -17.20 9.56 -3.87
N SER A 82 -17.79 8.37 -3.88
CA SER A 82 -18.13 7.66 -2.64
C SER A 82 -16.85 7.04 -2.06
N ALA A 83 -15.98 7.87 -1.47
CA ALA A 83 -14.73 7.44 -0.84
C ALA A 83 -14.89 7.38 0.69
N THR A 84 -14.18 6.43 1.32
CA THR A 84 -14.03 6.38 2.78
C THR A 84 -12.56 6.61 3.10
N GLN A 85 -12.27 7.45 4.08
CA GLN A 85 -10.91 7.71 4.55
C GLN A 85 -10.57 6.75 5.70
N SER A 86 -9.44 6.08 5.62
CA SER A 86 -8.86 5.32 6.73
C SER A 86 -7.72 6.14 7.33
N ILE A 87 -7.71 6.27 8.67
CA ILE A 87 -6.68 6.98 9.46
C ILE A 87 -5.51 6.03 9.72
#